data_AF-A0A6M3L1E0-F1
#
_entry.id   AF-A0A6M3L1E0-F1
#
_cell.length_a   1.000
_cell.length_b   1.000
_cell.length_c   1.000
_cell.angle_alpha   90.00
_cell.angle_beta   90.00
_cell.angle_gamma   90.00
#
_symmetry.space_group_name_H-M   'P 1'
#
loop_
_entity.id
_entity.type
_entity.pdbx_description
1 polymer ?
#
loop_
_entity_poly.entity_id
_entity_poly.type
_entity_poly.pdbx_seq_one_letter_code
_entity_poly.pdbx_strand_id
1 'polypeptide(L)'
;MAQTFTAGGHTHSIRARMGVGQEGPKLGLYKQEATQTSALGLALDVDDGSVYRYSHYVSAVAAGKIAALDISVAGFAPIDGKVTGVTGAAADYDSDDSVIYLTDTDTFQSENDAENVWAGGYLFVIDSESQGYKYRIKSHPQPEVNPAVAGTIKLVLHDNLEAALNSEASVAIIGHPYKNLAIANNGTDDLVAGIPIRAMTAAYYGWTQTWGWANCFLDESAGTIAAGTVAVLSDGVNGAAEPLNIAAHNSEADVAILNFAEPIIGHFGFAGTDTDFGPVFLRLNP
;
A
#
# COMPACT_ATOMS: atom_id res chain seq x y z
N MET A 1 -1.96 22.51 -10.25
CA MET A 1 -1.00 23.63 -10.20
C MET A 1 0.37 23.03 -10.43
N ALA A 2 1.07 23.32 -11.53
CA ALA A 2 2.41 22.77 -11.76
C ALA A 2 3.41 23.56 -10.92
N GLN A 3 4.22 22.88 -10.10
CA GLN A 3 5.30 23.50 -9.35
C GLN A 3 6.62 22.95 -9.88
N THR A 4 7.52 23.85 -10.28
CA THR A 4 8.86 23.48 -10.77
C THR A 4 9.78 23.33 -9.58
N PHE A 5 10.31 22.12 -9.36
CA PHE A 5 11.37 21.87 -8.38
C PHE A 5 12.70 21.69 -9.09
N THR A 6 13.75 22.31 -8.56
CA THR A 6 15.12 22.10 -9.05
C THR A 6 15.75 20.95 -8.26
N ALA A 7 15.76 19.75 -8.84
CA ALA A 7 16.53 18.63 -8.30
C ALA A 7 17.87 18.55 -9.06
N GLY A 8 18.98 18.88 -8.39
CA GLY A 8 20.32 18.48 -8.85
C GLY A 8 20.81 19.03 -10.20
N GLY A 9 20.42 20.24 -10.60
CA GLY A 9 20.97 20.91 -11.80
C GLY A 9 20.32 20.52 -13.13
N HIS A 10 19.30 19.66 -13.12
CA HIS A 10 18.45 19.37 -14.28
C HIS A 10 17.00 19.76 -13.98
N THR A 11 16.38 20.56 -14.86
CA THR A 11 15.01 21.05 -14.69
C THR A 11 14.04 20.02 -15.29
N HIS A 12 13.42 19.19 -14.46
CA HIS A 12 12.32 18.31 -14.86
C HIS A 12 10.97 18.99 -14.61
N SER A 13 10.00 18.78 -15.51
CA SER A 13 8.64 19.29 -15.34
C SER A 13 7.82 18.30 -14.52
N ILE A 14 7.75 18.53 -13.20
CA ILE A 14 7.05 17.66 -12.26
C ILE A 14 5.61 18.15 -12.04
N ARG A 15 4.63 17.24 -12.07
CA ARG A 15 3.22 17.55 -11.76
C ARG A 15 2.73 16.66 -10.63
N ALA A 16 2.12 17.25 -9.61
CA ALA A 16 1.48 16.49 -8.54
C ALA A 16 -0.04 16.41 -8.81
N ARG A 17 -0.62 15.20 -8.71
CA ARG A 17 -2.08 15.02 -8.75
C ARG A 17 -2.62 15.33 -7.37
N MET A 18 -3.00 16.58 -7.17
CA MET A 18 -3.42 17.10 -5.88
C MET A 18 -4.93 17.29 -5.81
N GLY A 19 -5.52 16.89 -4.69
CA GLY A 19 -6.88 17.32 -4.34
C GLY A 19 -6.95 18.83 -4.14
N VAL A 20 -8.16 19.39 -4.23
CA VAL A 20 -8.41 20.83 -4.00
C VAL A 20 -7.88 21.22 -2.60
N GLY A 21 -7.03 22.24 -2.53
CA GLY A 21 -6.51 22.80 -1.27
C GLY A 21 -5.26 22.11 -0.67
N GLN A 22 -4.67 21.12 -1.33
CA GLN A 22 -3.38 20.56 -0.90
C GLN A 22 -2.21 21.47 -1.34
N GLU A 23 -1.09 21.48 -0.62
CA GLU A 23 0.18 22.07 -1.08
C GLU A 23 0.99 21.03 -1.88
N GLY A 24 1.81 21.50 -2.82
CA GLY A 24 2.65 20.62 -3.63
C GLY A 24 3.63 19.79 -2.79
N PRO A 25 4.14 18.68 -3.32
CA PRO A 25 5.09 17.83 -2.61
C PRO A 25 6.36 18.61 -2.27
N LYS A 26 6.73 18.64 -0.99
CA LYS A 26 7.91 19.38 -0.49
C LYS A 26 9.19 18.56 -0.56
N LEU A 27 9.06 17.23 -0.67
CA LEU A 27 10.15 16.29 -0.66
C LEU A 27 10.71 16.05 -2.06
N GLY A 28 12.00 16.33 -2.26
CA GLY A 28 12.68 15.99 -3.52
C GLY A 28 12.74 14.47 -3.77
N LEU A 29 12.76 14.07 -5.04
CA LEU A 29 12.60 12.66 -5.46
C LEU A 29 13.55 11.67 -4.75
N TYR A 30 14.84 12.03 -4.61
CA TYR A 30 15.86 11.20 -3.93
C TYR A 30 16.05 11.56 -2.43
N LYS A 31 15.10 12.27 -1.82
CA LYS A 31 15.11 12.60 -0.40
C LYS A 31 14.17 11.69 0.37
N GLN A 32 14.39 11.63 1.68
CA GLN A 32 13.51 10.99 2.64
C GLN A 32 13.41 11.88 3.87
N GLU A 33 12.35 11.71 4.65
CA GLU A 33 12.10 12.52 5.84
C GLU A 33 11.50 11.67 6.97
N ALA A 34 11.79 12.04 8.22
CA ALA A 34 11.25 11.36 9.40
C ALA A 34 9.85 11.86 9.80
N THR A 35 9.36 12.93 9.16
CA THR A 35 8.08 13.54 9.45
C THR A 35 7.31 13.70 8.17
N GLN A 36 6.03 13.31 8.18
CA GLN A 36 5.17 13.39 7.02
C GLN A 36 4.95 14.85 6.58
N THR A 37 5.41 15.24 5.38
CA THR A 37 5.10 16.57 4.80
C THR A 37 4.06 16.55 3.69
N SER A 38 3.71 15.37 3.19
CA SER A 38 2.75 15.17 2.10
C SER A 38 1.73 14.10 2.45
N ALA A 39 0.56 14.13 1.81
CA ALA A 39 -0.44 13.08 1.98
C ALA A 39 0.12 11.73 1.50
N LEU A 40 -0.11 10.66 2.26
CA LEU A 40 0.22 9.30 1.82
C LEU A 40 -0.51 8.99 0.51
N GLY A 41 0.21 8.34 -0.41
CA GLY A 41 -0.30 8.01 -1.74
C GLY A 41 -0.39 9.18 -2.72
N LEU A 42 0.04 10.39 -2.32
CA LEU A 42 0.15 11.54 -3.24
C LEU A 42 0.96 11.13 -4.47
N ALA A 43 0.42 11.37 -5.66
CA ALA A 43 1.08 11.04 -6.92
C ALA A 43 2.01 12.17 -7.36
N LEU A 44 3.20 11.79 -7.80
CA LEU A 44 4.18 12.63 -8.46
C LEU A 44 4.40 12.10 -9.88
N ASP A 45 3.85 12.80 -10.88
CA ASP A 45 4.08 12.52 -12.29
C ASP A 45 5.37 13.26 -12.73
N VAL A 46 6.27 12.53 -13.39
CA VAL A 46 7.52 13.05 -13.96
C VAL A 46 7.41 13.04 -15.50
N ASP A 47 8.22 13.87 -16.15
CA ASP A 47 8.17 14.12 -17.60
C ASP A 47 8.57 12.92 -18.47
N ASP A 48 9.30 11.96 -17.91
CA ASP A 48 9.61 10.66 -18.51
C ASP A 48 8.42 9.67 -18.48
N GLY A 49 7.29 10.07 -17.89
CA GLY A 49 6.10 9.25 -17.71
C GLY A 49 6.12 8.35 -16.48
N SER A 50 7.16 8.44 -15.66
CA SER A 50 7.23 7.72 -14.38
C SER A 50 6.28 8.35 -13.36
N VAL A 51 5.66 7.50 -12.53
CA VAL A 51 4.77 7.93 -11.46
C VAL A 51 5.31 7.41 -10.14
N TYR A 52 5.38 8.32 -9.16
CA TYR A 52 5.78 8.01 -7.79
C TYR A 52 4.64 8.27 -6.82
N ARG A 53 4.62 7.51 -5.74
CA ARG A 53 3.67 7.64 -4.64
C ARG A 53 4.42 7.94 -3.36
N TYR A 54 3.95 8.96 -2.66
CA TYR A 54 4.51 9.31 -1.36
C TYR A 54 4.15 8.23 -0.34
N SER A 55 5.15 7.65 0.32
CA SER A 55 4.99 6.42 1.12
C SER A 55 5.71 6.49 2.46
N HIS A 56 5.26 5.69 3.42
CA HIS A 56 5.92 5.44 4.72
C HIS A 56 6.48 4.01 4.74
N TYR A 57 7.69 3.83 5.27
CA TYR A 57 8.34 2.52 5.39
C TYR A 57 8.45 2.11 6.84
N VAL A 58 7.95 0.93 7.20
CA VAL A 58 8.07 0.38 8.57
C VAL A 58 9.44 -0.26 8.80
N SER A 59 10.04 -0.82 7.74
CA SER A 59 11.37 -1.43 7.75
C SER A 59 12.28 -0.81 6.68
N ALA A 60 13.58 -1.08 6.76
CA ALA A 60 14.52 -0.59 5.77
C ALA A 60 14.37 -1.37 4.45
N VAL A 61 14.27 -0.66 3.33
CA VAL A 61 14.18 -1.26 1.99
C VAL A 61 15.30 -0.71 1.12
N ALA A 62 16.11 -1.59 0.53
CA ALA A 62 17.20 -1.18 -0.36
C ALA A 62 16.66 -0.57 -1.65
N ALA A 63 17.45 0.31 -2.28
CA ALA A 63 17.13 0.83 -3.61
C ALA A 63 16.96 -0.33 -4.61
N GLY A 64 15.94 -0.25 -5.46
CA GLY A 64 15.69 -1.28 -6.48
C GLY A 64 15.08 -2.59 -5.96
N LYS A 65 14.84 -2.74 -4.66
CA LYS A 65 14.02 -3.85 -4.13
C LYS A 65 12.54 -3.48 -4.17
N ILE A 66 11.69 -4.42 -4.52
CA ILE A 66 10.24 -4.23 -4.49
C ILE A 66 9.77 -4.07 -3.04
N ALA A 67 8.93 -3.08 -2.80
CA ALA A 67 8.27 -2.82 -1.53
C ALA A 67 6.77 -3.17 -1.62
N ALA A 68 6.23 -3.69 -0.53
CA ALA A 68 4.81 -4.04 -0.38
C ALA A 68 4.29 -3.52 0.95
N LEU A 69 2.96 -3.43 1.07
CA LEU A 69 2.31 -3.25 2.38
C LEU A 69 2.70 -4.41 3.28
N ASP A 70 3.12 -4.12 4.52
CA ASP A 70 3.28 -5.14 5.55
C ASP A 70 1.89 -5.67 5.97
N ILE A 71 1.54 -6.84 5.46
CA ILE A 71 0.20 -7.42 5.63
C ILE A 71 0.02 -7.92 7.06
N SER A 72 1.10 -8.30 7.74
CA SER A 72 1.05 -8.74 9.14
C SER A 72 0.59 -7.61 10.08
N VAL A 73 0.87 -6.36 9.73
CA VAL A 73 0.52 -5.18 10.53
C VAL A 73 -0.78 -4.51 10.08
N ALA A 74 -1.01 -4.39 8.76
CA ALA A 74 -2.12 -3.60 8.23
C ALA A 74 -2.81 -4.22 7.01
N GLY A 75 -2.75 -5.56 6.91
CA GLY A 75 -3.43 -6.34 5.90
C GLY A 75 -4.96 -6.25 5.95
N PHE A 76 -5.61 -6.91 5.00
CA PHE A 76 -7.07 -6.99 4.98
C PHE A 76 -7.57 -7.84 6.16
N ALA A 77 -8.35 -7.24 7.05
CA ALA A 77 -8.87 -7.89 8.25
C ALA A 77 -10.41 -7.90 8.24
N PRO A 78 -11.05 -9.06 7.97
CA PRO A 78 -12.49 -9.20 8.11
C PRO A 78 -12.89 -9.32 9.58
N ILE A 79 -13.93 -8.59 9.97
CA ILE A 79 -14.43 -8.45 11.33
C ILE A 79 -15.94 -8.71 11.29
N ASP A 80 -16.35 -9.88 11.76
CA ASP A 80 -17.72 -10.39 11.63
C ASP A 80 -18.53 -10.22 12.92
N GLY A 81 -19.72 -9.59 12.83
CA GLY A 81 -20.64 -9.39 13.97
C GLY A 81 -20.03 -8.66 15.17
N LYS A 82 -19.11 -7.74 14.89
CA LYS A 82 -18.17 -7.16 15.89
C LYS A 82 -18.20 -5.62 15.91
N VAL A 83 -19.31 -5.05 15.45
CA VAL A 83 -19.61 -3.62 15.63
C VAL A 83 -20.08 -3.40 17.06
N THR A 84 -19.31 -2.60 17.79
CA THR A 84 -19.44 -2.47 19.25
C THR A 84 -19.44 -1.01 19.67
N GLY A 85 -19.73 -0.71 20.93
CA GLY A 85 -19.55 0.61 21.53
C GLY A 85 -18.23 0.74 22.30
N VAL A 86 -18.09 1.85 23.04
CA VAL A 86 -16.91 2.16 23.87
C VAL A 86 -16.67 1.15 25.02
N THR A 87 -17.55 0.19 25.26
CA THR A 87 -17.35 -0.85 26.29
C THR A 87 -17.15 -2.22 25.68
N GLY A 88 -16.94 -2.32 24.36
CA GLY A 88 -16.84 -3.60 23.64
C GLY A 88 -18.16 -4.38 23.59
N ALA A 89 -19.27 -3.81 24.07
CA ALA A 89 -20.59 -4.40 23.92
C ALA A 89 -21.15 -4.08 22.54
N ALA A 90 -21.97 -4.99 21.99
CA ALA A 90 -22.74 -4.79 20.76
C ALA A 90 -23.40 -3.40 20.73
N ALA A 91 -23.24 -2.67 19.63
CA ALA A 91 -23.85 -1.36 19.45
C ALA A 91 -24.21 -1.12 17.98
N ASP A 92 -25.25 -0.32 17.78
CA ASP A 92 -25.68 0.16 16.47
C ASP A 92 -25.17 1.61 16.26
N TYR A 93 -25.01 1.98 15.00
CA TYR A 93 -24.60 3.31 14.53
C TYR A 93 -25.56 3.82 13.47
N ASP A 94 -25.86 5.11 13.50
CA ASP A 94 -26.76 5.76 12.56
C ASP A 94 -26.00 6.34 11.35
N SER A 95 -26.73 6.72 10.30
CA SER A 95 -26.21 7.33 9.06
C SER A 95 -25.63 8.75 9.22
N ASP A 96 -25.37 9.19 10.44
CA ASP A 96 -24.71 10.47 10.73
C ASP A 96 -23.47 10.27 11.61
N ASP A 97 -23.18 9.03 12.01
CA ASP A 97 -21.99 8.72 12.79
C ASP A 97 -20.74 8.71 11.92
N SER A 98 -19.68 9.37 12.38
CA SER A 98 -18.33 9.33 11.80
C SER A 98 -17.32 8.67 12.75
N VAL A 99 -17.81 8.10 13.85
CA VAL A 99 -17.00 7.42 14.84
C VAL A 99 -17.66 6.08 15.11
N ILE A 100 -16.92 5.01 14.90
CA ILE A 100 -17.37 3.66 15.21
C ILE A 100 -16.34 2.95 16.08
N TYR A 101 -16.77 1.89 16.76
CA TYR A 101 -15.89 1.01 17.50
C TYR A 101 -16.03 -0.42 17.00
N LEU A 102 -14.89 -1.08 16.79
CA LEU A 102 -14.82 -2.48 16.41
C LEU A 102 -14.11 -3.25 17.51
N THR A 103 -14.58 -4.45 17.83
CA THR A 103 -13.92 -5.31 18.81
C THR A 103 -13.51 -6.63 18.18
N ASP A 104 -12.20 -6.86 18.08
CA ASP A 104 -11.64 -8.10 17.58
C ASP A 104 -10.24 -8.35 18.15
N THR A 105 -10.14 -9.27 19.12
CA THR A 105 -8.86 -9.57 19.79
C THR A 105 -7.83 -10.23 18.89
N ASP A 106 -8.26 -10.84 17.79
CA ASP A 106 -7.34 -11.50 16.84
C ASP A 106 -6.73 -10.49 15.88
N THR A 107 -7.51 -9.48 15.48
CA THR A 107 -7.06 -8.40 14.59
C THR A 107 -6.31 -7.30 15.35
N PHE A 108 -6.84 -6.87 16.49
CA PHE A 108 -6.31 -5.72 17.24
C PHE A 108 -5.40 -6.20 18.36
N GLN A 109 -4.19 -6.60 17.96
CA GLN A 109 -3.13 -7.05 18.86
C GLN A 109 -1.81 -6.35 18.55
N SER A 110 -1.03 -6.05 19.60
CA SER A 110 0.34 -5.54 19.50
C SER A 110 0.52 -4.35 18.54
N GLU A 111 1.18 -4.57 17.40
CA GLU A 111 1.56 -3.54 16.43
C GLU A 111 0.35 -3.04 15.62
N ASN A 112 -0.68 -3.86 15.44
CA ASN A 112 -1.90 -3.55 14.67
C ASN A 112 -2.82 -2.56 15.41
N ASP A 113 -2.62 -2.38 16.72
CA ASP A 113 -3.36 -1.41 17.55
C ASP A 113 -2.52 -0.13 17.83
N ALA A 114 -1.29 -0.06 17.30
CA ALA A 114 -0.46 1.13 17.43
C ALA A 114 -1.09 2.34 16.74
N GLU A 115 -0.86 3.53 17.29
CA GLU A 115 -1.56 4.74 16.86
C GLU A 115 -1.58 4.93 15.34
N ASN A 116 -2.77 5.19 14.81
CA ASN A 116 -2.98 5.52 13.42
C ASN A 116 -2.46 4.50 12.40
N VAL A 117 -2.06 3.27 12.75
CA VAL A 117 -1.70 2.21 11.79
C VAL A 117 -2.71 2.09 10.64
N TRP A 118 -4.00 2.15 10.92
CA TRP A 118 -5.09 2.08 9.92
C TRP A 118 -5.43 3.42 9.26
N ALA A 119 -4.85 4.54 9.71
CA ALA A 119 -5.16 5.87 9.20
C ALA A 119 -4.79 6.02 7.72
N GLY A 120 -5.69 6.63 6.96
CA GLY A 120 -5.65 6.74 5.50
C GLY A 120 -6.18 5.51 4.77
N GLY A 121 -6.28 4.36 5.44
CA GLY A 121 -6.87 3.13 4.92
C GLY A 121 -8.39 3.20 4.78
N TYR A 122 -9.01 2.03 4.67
CA TYR A 122 -10.45 1.93 4.42
C TYR A 122 -11.13 0.94 5.34
N LEU A 123 -12.37 1.26 5.67
CA LEU A 123 -13.37 0.34 6.18
C LEU A 123 -14.35 -0.01 5.06
N PHE A 124 -14.63 -1.29 4.90
CA PHE A 124 -15.61 -1.84 3.98
C PHE A 124 -16.73 -2.47 4.77
N VAL A 125 -17.96 -2.25 4.35
CA VAL A 125 -19.10 -2.98 4.89
C VAL A 125 -19.32 -4.21 4.01
N ILE A 126 -19.12 -5.40 4.58
CA ILE A 126 -19.16 -6.68 3.88
C ILE A 126 -20.55 -7.30 3.94
N ASP A 127 -21.22 -7.24 5.08
CA ASP A 127 -22.56 -7.80 5.25
C ASP A 127 -23.36 -6.96 6.25
N SER A 128 -24.38 -6.28 5.74
CA SER A 128 -25.44 -5.58 6.48
C SER A 128 -26.37 -4.89 5.46
N GLU A 129 -27.33 -4.09 5.94
CA GLU A 129 -28.14 -3.22 5.07
C GLU A 129 -27.30 -2.20 4.28
N SER A 130 -26.08 -1.90 4.74
CA SER A 130 -25.15 -0.95 4.14
C SER A 130 -23.98 -1.66 3.42
N GLN A 131 -24.18 -2.92 3.01
CA GLN A 131 -23.19 -3.69 2.23
C GLN A 131 -22.71 -2.93 0.98
N GLY A 132 -21.39 -2.97 0.75
CA GLY A 132 -20.74 -2.37 -0.42
C GLY A 132 -20.30 -0.93 -0.25
N TYR A 133 -20.70 -0.24 0.83
CA TYR A 133 -20.12 1.06 1.16
C TYR A 133 -18.67 0.94 1.65
N LYS A 134 -17.90 2.00 1.40
CA LYS A 134 -16.49 2.12 1.78
C LYS A 134 -16.24 3.48 2.39
N TYR A 135 -15.61 3.50 3.55
CA TYR A 135 -15.30 4.72 4.30
C TYR A 135 -13.81 4.85 4.51
N ARG A 136 -13.28 6.08 4.37
CA ARG A 136 -11.85 6.33 4.62
C ARG A 136 -11.62 6.55 6.10
N ILE A 137 -10.64 5.85 6.65
CA ILE A 137 -10.26 5.99 8.06
C ILE A 137 -9.38 7.24 8.20
N LYS A 138 -9.84 8.20 9.00
CA LYS A 138 -9.12 9.45 9.29
C LYS A 138 -8.04 9.23 10.35
N SER A 139 -8.39 8.56 11.43
CA SER A 139 -7.49 8.31 12.57
C SER A 139 -8.04 7.23 13.48
N HIS A 140 -7.16 6.67 14.31
CA HIS A 140 -7.56 5.95 15.53
C HIS A 140 -6.56 6.28 16.64
N PRO A 141 -7.04 6.46 17.89
CA PRO A 141 -6.17 6.81 19.01
C PRO A 141 -5.33 5.60 19.45
N GLN A 142 -4.32 5.86 20.29
CA GLN A 142 -3.58 4.79 20.97
C GLN A 142 -4.49 3.98 21.89
N PRO A 143 -4.14 2.70 22.16
CA PRO A 143 -4.93 1.80 23.00
C PRO A 143 -5.21 2.38 24.39
N GLU A 144 -4.24 3.13 24.95
CA GLU A 144 -4.34 3.77 26.28
C GLU A 144 -5.33 4.95 26.34
N VAL A 145 -5.71 5.50 25.17
CA VAL A 145 -6.72 6.56 25.01
C VAL A 145 -8.02 6.00 24.38
N ASN A 146 -7.98 4.74 23.94
CA ASN A 146 -9.10 3.93 23.45
C ASN A 146 -9.82 3.24 24.63
N PRO A 147 -11.01 2.64 24.42
CA PRO A 147 -11.78 2.06 25.50
C PRO A 147 -10.97 1.00 26.28
N ALA A 148 -11.21 0.90 27.59
CA ALA A 148 -10.46 0.04 28.52
C ALA A 148 -10.62 -1.49 28.27
N VAL A 149 -11.10 -1.88 27.09
CA VAL A 149 -11.40 -3.25 26.68
C VAL A 149 -10.38 -3.66 25.63
N ALA A 150 -9.66 -4.74 25.94
CA ALA A 150 -8.66 -5.30 25.02
C ALA A 150 -9.32 -5.69 23.68
N GLY A 151 -8.64 -5.37 22.59
CA GLY A 151 -9.11 -5.68 21.24
C GLY A 151 -10.22 -4.75 20.74
N THR A 152 -10.54 -3.64 21.42
CA THR A 152 -11.51 -2.66 20.93
C THR A 152 -10.79 -1.42 20.38
N ILE A 153 -11.05 -1.10 19.12
CA ILE A 153 -10.51 0.10 18.45
C ILE A 153 -11.61 1.10 18.13
N LYS A 154 -11.36 2.39 18.40
CA LYS A 154 -12.14 3.50 17.86
C LYS A 154 -11.61 3.91 16.50
N LEU A 155 -12.46 3.87 15.48
CA LEU A 155 -12.18 4.44 14.18
C LEU A 155 -12.89 5.78 14.03
N VAL A 156 -12.15 6.80 13.63
CA VAL A 156 -12.71 8.08 13.18
C VAL A 156 -12.67 8.07 11.66
N LEU A 157 -13.81 8.25 11.01
CA LEU A 157 -13.98 8.27 9.57
C LEU A 157 -13.86 9.70 9.03
N HIS A 158 -13.54 9.83 7.74
CA HIS A 158 -13.52 11.13 7.06
C HIS A 158 -14.94 11.67 6.81
N ASP A 159 -15.83 10.77 6.43
CA ASP A 159 -17.23 11.04 6.11
C ASP A 159 -18.11 10.29 7.12
N ASN A 160 -19.34 10.76 7.31
CA ASN A 160 -20.34 10.01 8.07
C ASN A 160 -20.70 8.70 7.35
N LEU A 161 -21.25 7.74 8.08
CA LEU A 161 -21.90 6.58 7.49
C LEU A 161 -23.04 7.05 6.57
N GLU A 162 -23.22 6.47 5.40
CA GLU A 162 -24.37 6.82 4.54
C GLU A 162 -25.64 6.05 4.97
N ALA A 163 -25.45 4.90 5.61
CA ALA A 163 -26.52 4.05 6.11
C ALA A 163 -26.09 3.44 7.45
N ALA A 164 -27.09 3.11 8.28
CA ALA A 164 -26.86 2.56 9.60
C ALA A 164 -26.07 1.24 9.56
N LEU A 165 -25.33 0.99 10.65
CA LEU A 165 -24.69 -0.29 10.93
C LEU A 165 -25.28 -0.83 12.22
N ASN A 166 -25.77 -2.06 12.19
CA ASN A 166 -26.15 -2.75 13.42
C ASN A 166 -24.96 -3.53 13.99
N SER A 167 -25.09 -4.01 15.22
CA SER A 167 -24.04 -4.76 15.90
C SER A 167 -23.63 -6.06 15.19
N GLU A 168 -24.53 -6.65 14.40
CA GLU A 168 -24.31 -7.88 13.63
C GLU A 168 -23.65 -7.62 12.27
N ALA A 169 -23.39 -6.36 11.91
CA ALA A 169 -22.76 -6.04 10.64
C ALA A 169 -21.35 -6.63 10.55
N SER A 170 -21.05 -7.27 9.44
CA SER A 170 -19.70 -7.72 9.09
C SER A 170 -19.00 -6.60 8.31
N VAL A 171 -17.83 -6.21 8.77
CA VAL A 171 -16.98 -5.20 8.13
C VAL A 171 -15.61 -5.78 7.81
N ALA A 172 -14.82 -5.09 7.00
CA ALA A 172 -13.39 -5.32 6.95
C ALA A 172 -12.64 -4.00 6.94
N ILE A 173 -11.40 -4.05 7.41
CA ILE A 173 -10.48 -2.92 7.33
C ILE A 173 -9.23 -3.30 6.54
N ILE A 174 -8.61 -2.31 5.91
CA ILE A 174 -7.29 -2.45 5.30
C ILE A 174 -6.48 -1.18 5.54
N GLY A 175 -5.18 -1.34 5.78
CA GLY A 175 -4.23 -0.25 5.84
C GLY A 175 -4.14 0.54 4.53
N HIS A 176 -3.55 1.73 4.60
CA HIS A 176 -3.27 2.50 3.39
C HIS A 176 -2.17 1.79 2.58
N PRO A 177 -2.32 1.58 1.25
CA PRO A 177 -1.41 0.76 0.44
C PRO A 177 0.02 1.33 0.31
N TYR A 178 0.22 2.59 0.72
CA TYR A 178 1.53 3.26 0.75
C TYR A 178 2.00 3.58 2.17
N LYS A 179 1.39 2.96 3.19
CA LYS A 179 1.79 3.10 4.59
C LYS A 179 2.39 1.78 5.07
N ASN A 180 3.39 1.87 5.94
CA ASN A 180 4.04 0.70 6.56
C ASN A 180 4.60 -0.26 5.51
N LEU A 181 5.29 0.30 4.52
CA LEU A 181 5.93 -0.51 3.50
C LEU A 181 7.14 -1.26 4.07
N ALA A 182 7.27 -2.51 3.68
CA ALA A 182 8.41 -3.37 3.94
C ALA A 182 8.95 -3.96 2.63
N ILE A 183 10.05 -4.70 2.69
CA ILE A 183 10.53 -5.45 1.53
C ILE A 183 9.47 -6.49 1.16
N ALA A 184 9.04 -6.53 -0.10
CA ALA A 184 8.04 -7.47 -0.55
C ALA A 184 8.54 -8.92 -0.39
N ASN A 185 7.66 -9.79 0.07
CA ASN A 185 7.97 -11.19 0.31
C ASN A 185 6.78 -12.03 -0.17
N ASN A 186 7.00 -12.90 -1.15
CA ASN A 186 5.94 -13.72 -1.71
C ASN A 186 5.29 -14.60 -0.61
N GLY A 187 3.97 -14.71 -0.64
CA GLY A 187 3.18 -15.45 0.35
C GLY A 187 3.00 -14.77 1.71
N THR A 188 3.62 -13.61 1.96
CA THR A 188 3.39 -12.83 3.21
C THR A 188 3.08 -11.36 2.95
N ASP A 189 3.81 -10.69 2.07
CA ASP A 189 3.66 -9.28 1.72
C ASP A 189 3.55 -9.13 0.19
N ASP A 190 2.40 -9.54 -0.35
CA ASP A 190 2.11 -9.64 -1.80
C ASP A 190 1.38 -8.41 -2.37
N LEU A 191 0.88 -7.51 -1.51
CA LEU A 191 0.30 -6.23 -1.92
C LEU A 191 1.40 -5.23 -2.31
N VAL A 192 2.00 -5.48 -3.48
CA VAL A 192 3.11 -4.70 -4.03
C VAL A 192 2.73 -3.23 -4.20
N ALA A 193 3.49 -2.37 -3.53
CA ALA A 193 3.33 -0.93 -3.59
C ALA A 193 4.22 -0.30 -4.68
N GLY A 194 5.37 -0.90 -4.98
CA GLY A 194 6.29 -0.48 -6.05
C GLY A 194 7.76 -0.51 -5.63
N ILE A 195 8.61 0.27 -6.30
CA ILE A 195 10.06 0.25 -6.06
C ILE A 195 10.52 1.60 -5.50
N PRO A 196 11.15 1.66 -4.32
CA PRO A 196 11.71 2.91 -3.81
C PRO A 196 12.86 3.37 -4.72
N ILE A 197 12.87 4.66 -5.07
CA ILE A 197 13.90 5.22 -5.95
C ILE A 197 15.29 5.28 -5.27
N ARG A 198 15.35 5.05 -3.95
CA ARG A 198 16.56 5.04 -3.14
C ARG A 198 16.41 4.09 -1.96
N ALA A 199 17.50 3.79 -1.27
CA ALA A 199 17.42 3.06 -0.01
C ALA A 199 16.64 3.88 1.02
N MET A 200 15.61 3.26 1.59
CA MET A 200 14.70 3.84 2.57
C MET A 200 15.07 3.38 3.97
N THR A 201 15.07 4.32 4.90
CA THR A 201 15.26 4.04 6.33
C THR A 201 13.91 3.65 6.95
N ALA A 202 13.93 2.74 7.93
CA ALA A 202 12.74 2.41 8.71
C ALA A 202 12.17 3.66 9.40
N ALA A 203 10.84 3.74 9.48
CA ALA A 203 10.05 4.86 10.00
C ALA A 203 10.21 6.19 9.22
N TYR A 204 10.72 6.15 7.99
CA TYR A 204 10.85 7.33 7.14
C TYR A 204 9.81 7.33 6.02
N TYR A 205 9.61 8.52 5.47
CA TYR A 205 8.78 8.77 4.32
C TYR A 205 9.63 9.08 3.09
N GLY A 206 9.16 8.65 1.92
CA GLY A 206 9.85 8.83 0.65
C GLY A 206 8.96 8.53 -0.55
N TRP A 207 9.58 8.37 -1.71
CA TRP A 207 8.90 8.14 -2.98
C TRP A 207 9.07 6.69 -3.46
N THR A 208 7.94 6.00 -3.65
CA THR A 208 7.86 4.67 -4.28
C THR A 208 7.43 4.83 -5.73
N GLN A 209 8.22 4.35 -6.69
CA GLN A 209 7.82 4.33 -8.10
C GLN A 209 6.79 3.23 -8.34
N THR A 210 5.69 3.58 -9.01
CA THR A 210 4.55 2.69 -9.26
C THR A 210 4.23 2.50 -10.73
N TRP A 211 4.83 3.34 -11.59
CA TRP A 211 4.66 3.29 -13.04
C TRP A 211 5.93 3.77 -13.74
N GLY A 212 6.17 3.25 -14.95
CA GLY A 212 7.31 3.64 -15.79
C GLY A 212 8.55 2.78 -15.56
N TRP A 213 9.68 3.21 -16.12
CA TRP A 213 10.94 2.46 -16.04
C TRP A 213 11.57 2.58 -14.66
N ALA A 214 11.67 1.46 -13.95
CA ALA A 214 12.35 1.35 -12.67
C ALA A 214 13.53 0.38 -12.77
N ASN A 215 14.58 0.65 -12.01
CA ASN A 215 15.70 -0.29 -11.87
C ASN A 215 15.38 -1.26 -10.73
N CYS A 216 15.22 -2.55 -11.04
CA CYS A 216 14.79 -3.59 -10.11
C CYS A 216 15.90 -4.62 -9.90
N PHE A 217 16.04 -5.12 -8.68
CA PHE A 217 16.86 -6.29 -8.37
C PHE A 217 16.21 -7.55 -8.98
N LEU A 218 17.04 -8.43 -9.51
CA LEU A 218 16.60 -9.55 -10.35
C LEU A 218 16.87 -10.90 -9.71
N ASP A 219 15.99 -11.85 -9.99
CA ASP A 219 16.14 -13.27 -9.71
C ASP A 219 15.80 -14.09 -10.96
N GLU A 220 16.71 -14.98 -11.37
CA GLU A 220 16.51 -15.90 -12.50
C GLU A 220 16.16 -17.32 -12.06
N SER A 221 15.93 -17.55 -10.76
CA SER A 221 15.61 -18.87 -10.20
C SER A 221 14.39 -19.50 -10.87
N ALA A 222 13.42 -18.67 -11.27
CA ALA A 222 12.17 -19.06 -11.90
C ALA A 222 12.25 -19.13 -13.45
N GLY A 223 13.36 -18.69 -14.06
CA GLY A 223 13.58 -18.78 -15.50
C GLY A 223 14.51 -17.69 -16.06
N THR A 224 14.76 -17.74 -17.38
CA THR A 224 15.56 -16.72 -18.07
C THR A 224 14.84 -15.38 -18.12
N ILE A 225 15.49 -14.32 -17.65
CA ILE A 225 14.97 -12.94 -17.81
C ILE A 225 15.24 -12.51 -19.25
N ALA A 226 14.17 -12.38 -20.04
CA ALA A 226 14.23 -11.93 -21.43
C ALA A 226 13.45 -10.64 -21.64
N ALA A 227 13.88 -9.83 -22.61
CA ALA A 227 13.18 -8.58 -22.91
C ALA A 227 11.73 -8.84 -23.33
N GLY A 228 10.80 -8.12 -22.71
CA GLY A 228 9.36 -8.22 -22.97
C GLY A 228 8.64 -9.31 -22.18
N THR A 229 9.34 -10.15 -21.39
CA THR A 229 8.64 -11.10 -20.51
C THR A 229 7.98 -10.39 -19.33
N VAL A 230 6.90 -10.99 -18.83
CA VAL A 230 6.18 -10.50 -17.64
C VAL A 230 7.10 -10.63 -16.43
N ALA A 231 7.22 -9.54 -15.69
CA ALA A 231 7.91 -9.51 -14.40
C ALA A 231 6.90 -9.69 -13.28
N VAL A 232 7.19 -10.59 -12.36
CA VAL A 232 6.43 -10.84 -11.13
C VAL A 232 7.32 -10.66 -9.91
N LEU A 233 6.71 -10.54 -8.72
CA LEU A 233 7.44 -10.61 -7.46
C LEU A 233 8.03 -12.01 -7.30
N SER A 234 9.33 -12.08 -6.99
CA SER A 234 10.03 -13.34 -6.86
C SER A 234 9.60 -14.18 -5.65
N ASP A 235 9.50 -15.49 -5.86
CA ASP A 235 9.29 -16.49 -4.81
C ASP A 235 10.58 -16.99 -4.14
N GLY A 236 11.72 -16.81 -4.80
CA GLY A 236 13.05 -17.23 -4.34
C GLY A 236 13.83 -16.15 -3.57
N VAL A 237 13.65 -14.88 -3.93
CA VAL A 237 14.39 -13.76 -3.33
C VAL A 237 13.51 -12.55 -3.02
N ASN A 238 13.36 -12.24 -1.73
CA ASN A 238 12.57 -11.08 -1.26
C ASN A 238 12.94 -9.78 -1.98
N GLY A 239 11.90 -9.09 -2.45
CA GLY A 239 11.98 -7.83 -3.19
C GLY A 239 12.67 -7.93 -4.55
N ALA A 240 12.91 -9.13 -5.10
CA ALA A 240 13.41 -9.31 -6.46
C ALA A 240 12.26 -9.45 -7.46
N ALA A 241 12.55 -9.13 -8.72
CA ALA A 241 11.69 -9.47 -9.85
C ALA A 241 12.21 -10.71 -10.54
N GLU A 242 11.31 -11.60 -10.92
CA GLU A 242 11.63 -12.80 -11.70
C GLU A 242 10.69 -12.91 -12.92
N PRO A 243 11.05 -13.69 -13.94
CA PRO A 243 10.15 -13.96 -15.04
C PRO A 243 9.02 -14.85 -14.53
N LEU A 244 7.80 -14.55 -14.97
CA LEU A 244 6.66 -15.40 -14.71
C LEU A 244 6.96 -16.85 -15.16
N ASN A 245 7.05 -17.77 -14.19
CA ASN A 245 7.51 -19.13 -14.40
C ASN A 245 6.44 -20.01 -15.04
N ILE A 246 6.22 -19.82 -16.34
CA ILE A 246 5.45 -20.76 -17.13
C ILE A 246 6.15 -20.98 -18.46
N ALA A 247 6.44 -22.25 -18.74
CA ALA A 247 6.83 -22.71 -20.05
C ALA A 247 5.75 -22.32 -21.07
N ALA A 248 6.03 -21.28 -21.87
CA ALA A 248 5.32 -20.90 -23.10
C ALA A 248 4.10 -19.95 -23.04
N HIS A 249 4.13 -18.85 -22.29
CA HIS A 249 3.12 -17.79 -22.45
C HIS A 249 3.71 -16.38 -22.46
N ASN A 250 3.56 -15.71 -23.61
CA ASN A 250 4.11 -14.39 -23.94
C ASN A 250 2.99 -13.35 -24.17
N SER A 251 1.82 -13.53 -23.55
CA SER A 251 0.65 -12.67 -23.73
C SER A 251 -0.16 -12.45 -22.45
N GLU A 252 -0.79 -11.28 -22.32
CA GLU A 252 -1.68 -10.92 -21.19
C GLU A 252 -2.94 -11.81 -21.14
N ALA A 253 -3.28 -12.52 -22.22
CA ALA A 253 -4.46 -13.40 -22.28
C ALA A 253 -4.28 -14.74 -21.54
N ASP A 254 -3.03 -15.17 -21.34
CA ASP A 254 -2.70 -16.42 -20.66
C ASP A 254 -2.71 -16.29 -19.13
N VAL A 255 -2.76 -15.05 -18.62
CA VAL A 255 -2.79 -14.68 -17.20
C VAL A 255 -4.12 -15.09 -16.52
N ALA A 256 -5.16 -15.43 -17.29
CA ALA A 256 -6.48 -15.79 -16.74
C ALA A 256 -6.66 -17.28 -16.39
N ILE A 257 -5.73 -18.16 -16.78
CA ILE A 257 -5.92 -19.63 -16.71
C ILE A 257 -5.19 -20.26 -15.52
N LEU A 258 -4.28 -19.55 -14.86
CA LEU A 258 -3.39 -20.12 -13.85
C LEU A 258 -3.59 -19.41 -12.51
N ASN A 259 -3.56 -20.21 -11.45
CA ASN A 259 -3.66 -19.78 -10.07
C ASN A 259 -2.38 -19.04 -9.68
N PHE A 260 -2.17 -17.84 -10.21
CA PHE A 260 -1.00 -17.02 -9.95
C PHE A 260 -1.00 -16.59 -8.48
N ALA A 261 -0.07 -17.15 -7.71
CA ALA A 261 0.22 -16.66 -6.36
C ALA A 261 1.09 -15.40 -6.40
N GLU A 262 1.82 -15.16 -7.50
CA GLU A 262 2.78 -14.06 -7.62
C GLU A 262 2.14 -12.78 -8.20
N PRO A 263 2.27 -11.64 -7.51
CA PRO A 263 1.86 -10.35 -8.04
C PRO A 263 2.62 -9.97 -9.31
N ILE A 264 1.88 -9.63 -10.37
CA ILE A 264 2.45 -9.02 -11.57
C ILE A 264 2.86 -7.58 -11.27
N ILE A 265 4.11 -7.24 -11.56
CA ILE A 265 4.66 -5.90 -11.30
C ILE A 265 4.90 -5.10 -12.59
N GLY A 266 5.11 -5.77 -13.72
CA GLY A 266 5.51 -5.11 -14.95
C GLY A 266 6.05 -6.04 -16.03
N HIS A 267 6.96 -5.50 -16.85
CA HIS A 267 7.65 -6.25 -17.91
C HIS A 267 9.14 -5.91 -17.92
N PHE A 268 9.98 -6.89 -18.20
CA PHE A 268 11.42 -6.65 -18.37
C PHE A 268 11.70 -5.87 -19.65
N GLY A 269 12.54 -4.83 -19.57
CA GLY A 269 12.99 -4.07 -20.72
C GLY A 269 14.19 -4.65 -21.44
N PHE A 270 14.77 -5.75 -20.92
CA PHE A 270 16.08 -6.23 -21.32
C PHE A 270 16.26 -7.73 -20.99
N ALA A 271 17.36 -8.32 -21.46
CA ALA A 271 17.81 -9.63 -21.02
C ALA A 271 18.75 -9.47 -19.81
N GLY A 272 18.37 -10.05 -18.68
CA GLY A 272 19.03 -9.88 -17.39
C GLY A 272 19.83 -11.08 -16.94
N THR A 273 20.39 -10.96 -15.75
CA THR A 273 21.09 -12.03 -15.04
C THR A 273 20.75 -11.97 -13.55
N ASP A 274 20.80 -13.11 -12.89
CA ASP A 274 20.55 -13.22 -11.44
C ASP A 274 21.43 -12.26 -10.63
N THR A 275 20.90 -11.72 -9.54
CA THR A 275 21.55 -10.78 -8.61
C THR A 275 21.97 -9.42 -9.16
N ASP A 276 21.67 -9.13 -10.43
CA ASP A 276 21.88 -7.82 -11.02
C ASP A 276 20.68 -6.89 -10.81
N PHE A 277 20.87 -5.62 -11.18
CA PHE A 277 19.78 -4.66 -11.30
C PHE A 277 19.50 -4.38 -12.77
N GLY A 278 18.22 -4.35 -13.14
CA GLY A 278 17.84 -4.05 -14.51
C GLY A 278 16.49 -3.36 -14.68
N PRO A 279 16.24 -2.82 -15.88
CA PRO A 279 15.03 -2.07 -16.17
C PRO A 279 13.78 -2.96 -16.22
N VAL A 280 12.81 -2.65 -15.37
CA VAL A 280 11.43 -3.16 -15.39
C VAL A 280 10.48 -2.00 -15.64
N PHE A 281 9.58 -2.14 -16.62
CA PHE A 281 8.49 -1.20 -16.83
C PHE A 281 7.34 -1.54 -15.89
N LEU A 282 7.21 -0.77 -14.80
CA LEU A 282 6.19 -0.97 -13.77
C LEU A 282 4.80 -0.60 -14.29
N ARG A 283 3.79 -1.40 -13.90
CA ARG A 283 2.37 -1.18 -14.22
C ARG A 283 1.44 -1.36 -13.02
N LEU A 284 1.81 -0.79 -11.87
CA LEU A 284 1.09 -1.03 -10.61
C LEU A 284 -0.03 -0.02 -10.37
N ASN A 285 0.29 1.28 -10.42
CA ASN A 285 -0.68 2.35 -10.20
C ASN A 285 -0.21 3.63 -10.92
N PRO A 286 -0.80 4.00 -12.06
CA PRO A 286 -0.39 5.16 -12.86
C PRO A 286 -0.81 6.50 -12.23
#